data_AF-A0A1Q7BSZ8-F1
#
_entry.id   AF-A0A1Q7BSZ8-F1
#
_cell.length_a   1.000
_cell.length_b   1.000
_cell.length_c   1.000
_cell.angle_alpha   90.00
_cell.angle_beta   90.00
_cell.angle_gamma   90.00
#
_symmetry.space_group_name_H-M   'P 1'
#
loop_
_entity.id
_entity.type
_entity.pdbx_description
1 polymer ?
#
loop_
_entity_poly.entity_id
_entity_poly.type
_entity_poly.pdbx_seq_one_letter_code
_entity_poly.pdbx_strand_id
1 'polypeptide(L)'
;MRAKPALSSEAFRAWQRMLSGRRLDLLDPSPLDVEIADIAHGLARVARWNGQTEGAHIFSVAQHSLLVEAIARQRARLDRASRLGVLLHDAPEYVIGDMISPFKAVIGDAYKAVEARLLVAIHLRFGLPAELPAELVALIKASDRAAAYLEATRLAGFAADEARRFFGGPPKFSAAIERNYLVPWPAEVAERRYLDRFAKLARA
;
A
#
# COMPACT_ATOMS: atom_id res chain seq x y z
N MET A 1 19.45 -19.79 32.94
CA MET A 1 19.02 -19.39 31.58
C MET A 1 20.09 -18.48 31.01
N ARG A 2 20.81 -18.88 29.95
CA ARG A 2 21.81 -18.01 29.31
C ARG A 2 21.06 -16.98 28.46
N ALA A 3 21.35 -15.69 28.69
CA ALA A 3 20.85 -14.61 27.84
C ALA A 3 21.33 -14.84 26.40
N LYS A 4 20.41 -14.72 25.43
CA LYS A 4 20.77 -14.74 24.01
C LYS A 4 21.64 -13.51 23.71
N PRO A 5 22.76 -13.66 22.99
CA PRO A 5 23.57 -12.51 22.62
C PRO A 5 22.74 -11.59 21.71
N ALA A 6 22.80 -10.29 21.97
CA ALA A 6 22.29 -9.28 21.05
C ALA A 6 23.06 -9.44 19.72
N LEU A 7 22.33 -9.69 18.64
CA LEU A 7 22.91 -9.79 17.30
C LEU A 7 23.56 -8.44 16.97
N SER A 8 24.84 -8.46 16.58
CA SER A 8 25.49 -7.29 16.00
C SER A 8 24.78 -6.93 14.69
N SER A 9 24.57 -5.64 14.44
CA SER A 9 23.78 -5.12 13.31
C SER A 9 24.31 -5.55 11.94
N GLU A 10 25.56 -5.99 11.82
CA GLU A 10 26.13 -6.54 10.59
C GLU A 10 25.77 -8.02 10.33
N ALA A 11 25.44 -8.80 11.36
CA ALA A 11 25.16 -10.23 11.23
C ALA A 11 23.66 -10.56 11.00
N PHE A 12 22.75 -9.64 11.31
CA PHE A 12 21.32 -9.79 11.04
C PHE A 12 20.93 -8.92 9.85
N ARG A 13 20.72 -9.56 8.68
CA ARG A 13 20.36 -8.86 7.45
C ARG A 13 18.91 -8.37 7.50
N ALA A 14 18.69 -7.25 8.16
CA ALA A 14 17.40 -6.58 8.24
C ALA A 14 17.25 -5.45 7.21
N TRP A 15 17.96 -5.51 6.08
CA TRP A 15 17.90 -4.48 5.04
C TRP A 15 17.59 -5.06 3.66
N GLN A 16 16.82 -4.31 2.86
CA GLN A 16 16.52 -4.64 1.47
C GLN A 16 17.41 -3.83 0.52
N ARG A 17 18.01 -4.48 -0.48
CA ARG A 17 18.70 -3.82 -1.60
C ARG A 17 17.67 -3.42 -2.66
N MET A 18 17.76 -2.20 -3.16
CA MET A 18 16.97 -1.74 -4.30
C MET A 18 17.75 -1.83 -5.61
N LEU A 19 17.04 -1.90 -6.74
CA LEU A 19 17.64 -1.89 -8.08
C LEU A 19 18.38 -0.58 -8.36
N SER A 20 17.96 0.53 -7.75
CA SER A 20 18.65 1.82 -7.76
C SER A 20 20.06 1.79 -7.14
N GLY A 21 20.40 0.73 -6.41
CA GLY A 21 21.64 0.61 -5.65
C GLY A 21 21.52 1.02 -4.18
N ARG A 22 20.41 1.65 -3.78
CA ARG A 22 20.13 2.01 -2.38
C ARG A 22 19.86 0.80 -1.50
N ARG A 23 19.92 0.99 -0.18
CA ARG A 23 19.52 0.01 0.82
C ARG A 23 18.60 0.67 1.83
N LEU A 24 17.57 -0.03 2.27
CA LEU A 24 16.71 0.41 3.36
C LEU A 24 16.83 -0.56 4.52
N ASP A 25 17.14 -0.06 5.72
CA ASP A 25 17.00 -0.81 6.97
C ASP A 25 15.50 -0.93 7.32
N LEU A 26 15.03 -2.15 7.57
CA LEU A 26 13.63 -2.43 7.84
C LEU A 26 13.27 -2.20 9.32
N LEU A 27 14.24 -2.21 10.23
CA LEU A 27 14.00 -2.01 11.66
C LEU A 27 14.15 -0.55 12.07
N ASP A 28 15.01 0.20 11.38
CA ASP A 28 15.26 1.63 11.57
C ASP A 28 15.37 2.38 10.22
N PRO A 29 14.26 2.50 9.48
CA PRO A 29 14.28 3.08 8.14
C PRO A 29 14.58 4.58 8.16
N SER A 30 15.64 4.98 7.46
CA SER A 30 15.96 6.38 7.21
C SER A 30 15.06 6.95 6.10
N PRO A 31 14.41 8.12 6.30
CA PRO A 31 13.67 8.79 5.23
C PRO A 31 14.54 9.04 4.01
N LEU A 32 15.83 9.35 4.19
CA LEU A 32 16.75 9.68 3.10
C LEU A 32 17.03 8.50 2.16
N ASP A 33 16.74 7.26 2.60
CA ASP A 33 16.91 6.03 1.83
C ASP A 33 15.68 5.60 1.06
N VAL A 34 14.57 6.34 1.19
CA VAL A 34 13.33 6.11 0.47
C VAL A 34 13.33 6.88 -0.84
N GLU A 35 13.06 6.19 -1.94
CA GLU A 35 12.89 6.78 -3.27
C GLU A 35 11.61 6.29 -3.94
N ILE A 36 10.90 7.20 -4.60
CA ILE A 36 9.59 6.87 -5.19
C ILE A 36 9.71 5.86 -6.33
N ALA A 37 10.83 5.86 -7.06
CA ALA A 37 11.09 4.89 -8.10
C ALA A 37 11.17 3.46 -7.54
N ASP A 38 11.82 3.28 -6.39
CA ASP A 38 11.95 1.98 -5.73
C ASP A 38 10.60 1.50 -5.18
N ILE A 39 9.82 2.40 -4.57
CA ILE A 39 8.44 2.10 -4.13
C ILE A 39 7.58 1.68 -5.31
N ALA A 40 7.50 2.50 -6.37
CA ALA A 40 6.66 2.22 -7.52
C ALA A 40 7.03 0.89 -8.20
N HIS A 41 8.33 0.60 -8.33
CA HIS A 41 8.82 -0.64 -8.91
C HIS A 41 8.38 -1.86 -8.10
N GLY A 42 8.55 -1.81 -6.76
CA GLY A 42 8.16 -2.88 -5.86
C GLY A 42 6.64 -3.08 -5.85
N LEU A 43 5.87 -2.03 -5.55
CA LEU A 43 4.41 -2.11 -5.45
C LEU A 43 3.74 -2.56 -6.76
N ALA A 44 4.32 -2.27 -7.92
CA ALA A 44 3.80 -2.72 -9.21
C ALA A 44 3.94 -4.23 -9.43
N ARG A 45 4.76 -4.91 -8.63
CA ARG A 45 5.08 -6.35 -8.74
C ARG A 45 4.63 -7.16 -7.51
N VAL A 46 4.23 -6.50 -6.43
CA VAL A 46 3.59 -7.16 -5.29
C VAL A 46 2.13 -7.43 -5.65
N ALA A 47 1.75 -8.70 -5.69
CA ALA A 47 0.38 -9.12 -5.95
C ALA A 47 -0.46 -9.07 -4.68
N ARG A 48 -1.67 -8.54 -4.79
CA ARG A 48 -2.71 -8.67 -3.76
C ARG A 48 -3.44 -9.99 -3.89
N TRP A 49 -4.23 -10.33 -2.87
CA TRP A 49 -5.04 -11.55 -2.83
C TRP A 49 -4.21 -12.83 -3.02
N ASN A 50 -2.92 -12.79 -2.66
CA ASN A 50 -1.96 -13.86 -2.94
C ASN A 50 -1.94 -14.31 -4.42
N GLY A 51 -2.27 -13.40 -5.34
CA GLY A 51 -2.37 -13.68 -6.77
C GLY A 51 -3.61 -14.47 -7.21
N GLN A 52 -4.55 -14.76 -6.31
CA GLN A 52 -5.84 -15.40 -6.63
C GLN A 52 -6.81 -14.39 -7.23
N THR A 53 -6.49 -13.87 -8.41
CA THR A 53 -7.33 -12.93 -9.16
C THR A 53 -7.52 -13.39 -10.59
N GLU A 54 -8.72 -13.21 -11.13
CA GLU A 54 -9.02 -13.44 -12.54
C GLU A 54 -8.23 -12.48 -13.45
N GLY A 55 -7.80 -12.99 -14.62
CA GLY A 55 -7.09 -12.21 -15.63
C GLY A 55 -5.66 -12.69 -15.89
N ALA A 56 -5.01 -12.08 -16.89
CA ALA A 56 -3.66 -12.46 -17.33
C ALA A 56 -2.52 -11.82 -16.50
N HIS A 57 -2.85 -10.84 -15.66
CA HIS A 57 -1.88 -10.07 -14.87
C HIS A 57 -2.30 -10.05 -13.40
N ILE A 58 -1.33 -9.86 -12.51
CA ILE A 58 -1.60 -9.67 -11.09
C ILE A 58 -2.36 -8.37 -10.85
N PHE A 59 -3.27 -8.37 -9.86
CA PHE A 59 -3.75 -7.12 -9.29
C PHE A 59 -2.71 -6.61 -8.28
N SER A 60 -1.95 -5.58 -8.66
CA SER A 60 -0.79 -5.13 -7.88
C SER A 60 -1.16 -4.14 -6.77
N VAL A 61 -0.32 -4.04 -5.73
CA VAL A 61 -0.48 -3.04 -4.66
C VAL A 61 -0.45 -1.61 -5.24
N ALA A 62 0.36 -1.34 -6.25
CA ALA A 62 0.36 -0.03 -6.92
C ALA A 62 -1.01 0.32 -7.54
N GLN A 63 -1.66 -0.65 -8.18
CA GLN A 63 -2.99 -0.47 -8.75
C GLN A 63 -4.06 -0.29 -7.66
N HIS A 64 -3.95 -1.04 -6.58
CA HIS A 64 -4.79 -0.89 -5.39
C HIS A 64 -4.67 0.52 -4.79
N SER A 65 -3.47 1.01 -4.52
CA SER A 65 -3.29 2.35 -3.94
C SER A 65 -3.90 3.45 -4.82
N LEU A 66 -3.83 3.31 -6.15
CA LEU A 66 -4.49 4.21 -7.09
C LEU A 66 -6.02 4.13 -7.02
N LEU A 67 -6.58 2.93 -6.88
CA LEU A 67 -8.01 2.72 -6.67
C LEU A 67 -8.48 3.36 -5.36
N VAL A 68 -7.74 3.15 -4.26
CA VAL A 68 -8.03 3.74 -2.95
C VAL A 68 -8.03 5.27 -3.02
N GLU A 69 -7.03 5.87 -3.67
CA GLU A 69 -6.96 7.32 -3.87
C GLU A 69 -8.14 7.84 -4.70
N ALA A 70 -8.55 7.11 -5.75
CA ALA A 70 -9.70 7.47 -6.55
C ALA A 70 -11.02 7.42 -5.75
N ILE A 71 -11.20 6.41 -4.91
CA ILE A 71 -12.36 6.27 -4.02
C ILE A 71 -12.37 7.38 -2.96
N ALA A 72 -11.23 7.66 -2.33
CA ALA A 72 -11.11 8.69 -1.30
C ALA A 72 -11.52 10.07 -1.83
N ARG A 73 -11.12 10.40 -3.07
CA ARG A 73 -11.53 11.66 -3.74
C ARG A 73 -13.02 11.74 -4.08
N GLN A 74 -13.72 10.62 -4.22
CA GLN A 74 -15.18 10.62 -4.38
C GLN A 74 -15.91 10.85 -3.06
N ARG A 75 -15.27 10.46 -1.95
CA ARG A 75 -15.85 10.57 -0.61
C ARG A 75 -15.67 11.94 0.02
N ALA A 76 -14.54 12.59 -0.24
CA ALA A 76 -14.21 13.87 0.38
C ALA A 76 -13.40 14.77 -0.56
N ARG A 77 -13.53 16.08 -0.35
CA ARG A 77 -12.65 17.06 -0.98
C ARG A 77 -11.31 17.06 -0.23
N LEU A 78 -10.31 16.47 -0.85
CA LEU A 78 -8.95 16.38 -0.31
C LEU A 78 -8.02 17.40 -0.97
N ASP A 79 -7.14 18.00 -0.19
CA ASP A 79 -5.99 18.77 -0.69
C ASP A 79 -4.92 17.83 -1.28
N ARG A 80 -3.82 18.40 -1.78
CA ARG A 80 -2.76 17.61 -2.44
C ARG A 80 -2.02 16.70 -1.45
N ALA A 81 -1.70 17.21 -0.26
CA ALA A 81 -1.00 16.45 0.78
C ALA A 81 -1.84 15.27 1.29
N SER A 82 -3.14 15.45 1.53
CA SER A 82 -4.02 14.36 1.96
C SER A 82 -4.14 13.28 0.89
N ARG A 83 -4.24 13.66 -0.39
CA ARG A 83 -4.24 12.68 -1.50
C ARG A 83 -2.93 11.91 -1.60
N LEU A 84 -1.81 12.58 -1.35
CA LEU A 84 -0.50 11.93 -1.32
C LEU A 84 -0.41 10.92 -0.17
N GLY A 85 -0.91 11.26 1.02
CA GLY A 85 -1.02 10.33 2.14
C GLY A 85 -1.89 9.11 1.82
N VAL A 86 -3.00 9.30 1.11
CA VAL A 86 -3.83 8.17 0.63
C VAL A 86 -3.07 7.30 -0.38
N LEU A 87 -2.37 7.89 -1.35
CA LEU A 87 -1.61 7.14 -2.36
C LEU A 87 -0.47 6.30 -1.74
N LEU A 88 0.12 6.78 -0.64
CA LEU A 88 1.28 6.16 0.01
C LEU A 88 0.92 5.20 1.16
N HIS A 89 -0.36 4.96 1.45
CA HIS A 89 -0.75 4.22 2.66
C HIS A 89 -0.18 2.79 2.73
N ASP A 90 -0.09 2.09 1.59
CA ASP A 90 0.50 0.75 1.46
C ASP A 90 1.94 0.80 0.93
N ALA A 91 2.56 1.99 0.85
CA ALA A 91 3.94 2.10 0.39
C ALA A 91 4.94 1.23 1.17
N PRO A 92 4.80 0.95 2.48
CA PRO A 92 5.67 0.00 3.18
C PRO A 92 5.77 -1.38 2.51
N GLU A 93 4.74 -1.83 1.79
CA GLU A 93 4.68 -3.18 1.23
C GLU A 93 5.71 -3.42 0.12
N TYR A 94 6.36 -2.38 -0.41
CA TYR A 94 7.47 -2.54 -1.36
C TYR A 94 8.70 -3.24 -0.74
N VAL A 95 8.79 -3.28 0.60
CA VAL A 95 9.86 -3.95 1.34
C VAL A 95 9.40 -5.08 2.25
N ILE A 96 8.17 -5.03 2.76
CA ILE A 96 7.63 -6.08 3.65
C ILE A 96 6.65 -7.05 2.96
N GLY A 97 6.27 -6.76 1.72
CA GLY A 97 5.27 -7.52 0.96
C GLY A 97 3.82 -7.20 1.38
N ASP A 98 2.87 -7.61 0.53
CA ASP A 98 1.44 -7.61 0.86
C ASP A 98 1.15 -8.82 1.74
N MET A 99 0.43 -8.57 2.83
CA MET A 99 0.03 -9.60 3.77
C MET A 99 -1.47 -9.51 3.99
N ILE A 100 -2.19 -10.61 3.74
CA ILE A 100 -3.64 -10.63 3.92
C ILE A 100 -4.02 -10.30 5.37
N SER A 101 -5.08 -9.51 5.54
CA SER A 101 -5.54 -9.02 6.86
C SER A 101 -5.71 -10.11 7.93
N PRO A 102 -6.23 -11.33 7.62
CA PRO A 102 -6.32 -12.40 8.60
C PRO A 102 -4.97 -12.81 9.19
N PHE A 103 -3.89 -12.77 8.40
CA PHE A 103 -2.56 -13.14 8.87
C PHE A 103 -1.86 -12.00 9.62
N LYS A 104 -2.09 -10.74 9.23
CA LYS A 104 -1.64 -9.55 10.00
C LYS A 104 -2.16 -9.59 11.45
N ALA A 105 -3.35 -10.16 11.69
CA ALA A 105 -3.90 -10.34 13.03
C ALA A 105 -3.15 -11.39 13.88
N VAL A 106 -2.44 -12.33 13.25
CA VAL A 106 -1.75 -13.46 13.91
C VAL A 106 -0.26 -13.17 14.17
N ILE A 107 0.45 -12.49 13.26
CA ILE A 107 1.90 -12.22 13.39
C ILE A 107 2.23 -11.36 14.64
N GLY A 108 1.28 -10.53 15.08
CA GLY A 108 1.40 -9.74 16.32
C GLY A 108 2.07 -8.38 16.14
N ASP A 109 2.37 -7.73 17.28
CA ASP A 109 2.65 -6.29 17.32
C ASP A 109 4.02 -5.89 16.74
N ALA A 110 4.98 -6.82 16.69
CA ALA A 110 6.30 -6.56 16.12
C ALA A 110 6.23 -6.18 14.64
N TYR A 111 5.36 -6.84 13.86
CA TYR A 111 5.15 -6.52 12.45
C TYR A 111 4.52 -5.14 12.26
N LYS A 112 3.49 -4.83 13.06
CA LYS A 112 2.81 -3.52 13.02
C LYS A 112 3.78 -2.38 13.37
N ALA A 113 4.69 -2.61 14.32
CA ALA A 113 5.70 -1.62 14.68
C ALA A 113 6.68 -1.35 13.52
N VAL A 114 7.09 -2.39 12.78
CA VAL A 114 7.94 -2.24 11.57
C VAL A 114 7.18 -1.50 10.46
N GLU A 115 5.96 -1.91 10.15
CA GLU A 115 5.09 -1.26 9.16
C GLU A 115 4.88 0.23 9.48
N ALA A 116 4.62 0.56 10.75
CA ALA A 116 4.46 1.94 11.19
C ALA A 116 5.74 2.78 11.04
N ARG A 117 6.92 2.25 11.38
CA ARG A 117 8.21 2.95 11.21
C ARG A 117 8.51 3.22 9.75
N LEU A 118 8.27 2.23 8.87
CA LEU A 118 8.42 2.38 7.43
C LEU A 118 7.50 3.48 6.89
N LEU A 119 6.24 3.48 7.31
CA LEU A 119 5.28 4.48 6.86
C LEU A 119 5.68 5.90 7.32
N VAL A 120 6.15 6.05 8.56
CA VAL A 120 6.70 7.32 9.07
C VAL A 120 7.89 7.79 8.20
N ALA A 121 8.85 6.91 7.91
CA ALA A 121 10.01 7.26 7.09
C ALA A 121 9.59 7.71 5.68
N ILE A 122 8.60 7.02 5.08
CA ILE A 122 8.02 7.36 3.79
C ILE A 122 7.31 8.72 3.82
N HIS A 123 6.49 8.98 4.84
CA HIS A 123 5.82 10.26 5.00
C HIS A 123 6.82 11.41 5.08
N LEU A 124 7.82 11.28 5.96
CA LEU A 124 8.85 12.31 6.15
C LEU A 124 9.64 12.56 4.86
N ARG A 125 9.98 11.51 4.11
CA ARG A 125 10.69 11.63 2.82
C ARG A 125 9.94 12.49 1.80
N PHE A 126 8.61 12.45 1.83
CA PHE A 126 7.74 13.13 0.87
C PHE A 126 7.01 14.36 1.45
N GLY A 127 7.49 14.89 2.58
CA GLY A 127 7.00 16.14 3.15
C GLY A 127 5.62 16.05 3.80
N LEU A 128 5.18 14.85 4.16
CA LEU A 128 3.99 14.61 4.98
C LEU A 128 4.35 14.58 6.47
N PRO A 129 3.40 14.87 7.38
CA PRO A 129 3.64 14.66 8.79
C PRO A 129 3.87 13.16 9.07
N ALA A 130 4.72 12.86 10.06
CA ALA A 130 5.02 11.48 10.47
C ALA A 130 3.73 10.68 10.73
N GLU A 131 2.81 11.29 11.46
CA GLU A 131 1.45 10.80 11.68
C GLU A 131 0.45 11.68 10.94
N LEU A 132 -0.41 11.06 10.13
CA LEU A 132 -1.49 11.75 9.44
C LEU A 132 -2.63 12.09 10.41
N PRO A 133 -3.40 13.16 10.15
CA PRO A 133 -4.59 13.47 10.95
C PRO A 133 -5.55 12.28 11.06
N ALA A 134 -6.13 12.07 12.24
CA ALA A 134 -6.98 10.90 12.52
C ALA A 134 -8.17 10.76 11.55
N GLU A 135 -8.74 11.88 11.13
CA GLU A 135 -9.80 11.94 10.10
C GLU A 135 -9.34 11.42 8.73
N LEU A 136 -8.10 11.74 8.33
CA LEU A 136 -7.52 11.25 7.08
C LEU A 136 -7.21 9.76 7.19
N VAL A 137 -6.68 9.30 8.32
CA VAL A 137 -6.45 7.86 8.58
C VAL A 137 -7.77 7.08 8.52
N ALA A 138 -8.86 7.61 9.10
CA ALA A 138 -10.18 6.99 9.04
C ALA A 138 -10.71 6.94 7.60
N LEU A 139 -10.50 8.00 6.82
CA LEU A 139 -10.88 8.03 5.40
C LEU A 139 -10.09 7.03 4.56
N ILE A 140 -8.78 6.89 4.79
CA ILE A 140 -7.94 5.88 4.14
C ILE A 140 -8.50 4.50 4.42
N LYS A 141 -8.71 4.14 5.70
CA LYS A 141 -9.27 2.83 6.08
C LYS A 141 -10.64 2.55 5.46
N ALA A 142 -11.51 3.55 5.39
CA ALA A 142 -12.82 3.39 4.77
C ALA A 142 -12.72 3.22 3.23
N SER A 143 -11.73 3.85 2.61
CA SER A 143 -11.47 3.80 1.15
C SER A 143 -10.78 2.51 0.74
N ASP A 144 -9.79 2.06 1.49
CA ASP A 144 -9.17 0.75 1.36
C ASP A 144 -10.20 -0.37 1.50
N ARG A 145 -11.00 -0.37 2.58
CA ARG A 145 -12.06 -1.38 2.75
C ARG A 145 -13.07 -1.41 1.59
N ALA A 146 -13.38 -0.25 1.01
CA ALA A 146 -14.24 -0.19 -0.17
C ALA A 146 -13.56 -0.74 -1.43
N ALA A 147 -12.26 -0.46 -1.62
CA ALA A 147 -11.47 -1.05 -2.70
C ALA A 147 -11.43 -2.57 -2.55
N ALA A 148 -11.16 -3.08 -1.34
CA ALA A 148 -11.17 -4.51 -1.04
C ALA A 148 -12.51 -5.20 -1.39
N TYR A 149 -13.65 -4.57 -1.10
CA TYR A 149 -14.96 -5.11 -1.53
C TYR A 149 -15.05 -5.25 -3.07
N LEU A 150 -14.61 -4.22 -3.80
CA LEU A 150 -14.66 -4.21 -5.26
C LEU A 150 -13.71 -5.24 -5.86
N GLU A 151 -12.49 -5.33 -5.33
CA GLU A 151 -11.51 -6.33 -5.75
C GLU A 151 -12.00 -7.75 -5.48
N ALA A 152 -12.53 -7.99 -4.28
CA ALA A 152 -13.06 -9.30 -3.90
C ALA A 152 -14.12 -9.79 -4.89
N THR A 153 -15.09 -8.93 -5.21
CA THR A 153 -16.26 -9.28 -6.02
C THR A 153 -16.06 -9.16 -7.54
N ARG A 154 -14.97 -8.54 -8.00
CA ARG A 154 -14.68 -8.38 -9.43
C ARG A 154 -13.48 -9.18 -9.90
N LEU A 155 -12.56 -9.49 -8.99
CA LEU A 155 -11.26 -10.07 -9.33
C LEU A 155 -11.01 -11.36 -8.58
N ALA A 156 -11.28 -11.42 -7.27
CA ALA A 156 -10.86 -12.54 -6.43
C ALA A 156 -11.93 -13.62 -6.21
N GLY A 157 -13.01 -13.62 -7.00
CA GLY A 157 -14.02 -14.67 -7.01
C GLY A 157 -14.98 -14.72 -5.81
N PHE A 158 -15.00 -13.68 -4.96
CA PHE A 158 -15.91 -13.64 -3.80
C PHE A 158 -17.35 -13.41 -4.25
N ALA A 159 -18.27 -14.15 -3.64
CA ALA A 159 -19.69 -13.85 -3.77
C ALA A 159 -20.06 -12.53 -3.06
N ALA A 160 -21.15 -11.89 -3.49
CA ALA A 160 -21.53 -10.56 -3.00
C ALA A 160 -21.90 -10.52 -1.50
N ASP A 161 -22.48 -11.61 -0.99
CA ASP A 161 -22.82 -11.83 0.42
C ASP A 161 -21.56 -12.11 1.27
N GLU A 162 -20.63 -12.91 0.75
CA GLU A 162 -19.34 -13.16 1.38
C GLU A 162 -18.51 -11.87 1.52
N ALA A 163 -18.34 -11.14 0.41
CA ALA A 163 -17.65 -9.84 0.42
C ALA A 163 -18.33 -8.85 1.37
N ARG A 164 -19.67 -8.87 1.47
CA ARG A 164 -20.41 -8.03 2.41
C ARG A 164 -20.07 -8.34 3.86
N ARG A 165 -19.90 -9.62 4.20
CA ARG A 165 -19.53 -10.05 5.55
C ARG A 165 -18.15 -9.56 5.96
N PHE A 166 -17.18 -9.57 5.05
CA PHE A 166 -15.79 -9.21 5.36
C PHE A 166 -15.50 -7.71 5.22
N PHE A 167 -16.08 -7.04 4.22
CA PHE A 167 -15.72 -5.66 3.87
C PHE A 167 -16.87 -4.65 4.09
N GLY A 168 -18.06 -5.13 4.46
CA GLY A 168 -19.26 -4.31 4.62
C GLY A 168 -20.04 -4.14 3.32
N GLY A 169 -21.04 -3.26 3.33
CA GLY A 169 -21.94 -3.09 2.18
C GLY A 169 -21.23 -2.62 0.91
N PRO A 170 -21.80 -2.90 -0.29
CA PRO A 170 -21.24 -2.48 -1.56
C PRO A 170 -21.03 -0.96 -1.57
N PRO A 171 -19.82 -0.47 -1.87
CA PRO A 171 -19.55 0.94 -1.89
C PRO A 171 -20.26 1.59 -3.09
N LYS A 172 -20.58 2.88 -2.96
CA LYS A 172 -20.93 3.68 -4.14
C LYS A 172 -19.63 4.03 -4.87
N PHE A 173 -19.56 3.72 -6.15
CA PHE A 173 -18.44 4.07 -7.03
C PHE A 173 -18.97 4.46 -8.41
N SER A 174 -18.23 5.32 -9.11
CA SER A 174 -18.58 5.67 -10.50
C SER A 174 -18.21 4.54 -11.46
N ALA A 175 -18.96 4.37 -12.56
CA ALA A 175 -18.58 3.44 -13.64
C ALA A 175 -17.16 3.70 -14.22
N ALA A 176 -16.66 4.93 -14.10
CA ALA A 176 -15.28 5.26 -14.46
C ALA A 176 -14.23 4.59 -13.54
N ILE A 177 -14.53 4.38 -12.26
CA ILE A 177 -13.63 3.67 -11.35
C ILE A 177 -13.50 2.22 -11.79
N GLU A 178 -14.63 1.55 -12.01
CA GLU A 178 -14.66 0.15 -12.41
C GLU A 178 -13.91 -0.07 -13.73
N ARG A 179 -14.26 0.71 -14.77
CA ARG A 179 -13.57 0.60 -16.07
C ARG A 179 -12.07 0.88 -15.99
N ASN A 180 -11.65 1.84 -15.16
CA ASN A 180 -10.27 2.27 -15.17
C ASN A 180 -9.38 1.41 -14.28
N TYR A 181 -9.88 0.90 -13.15
CA TYR A 181 -9.08 0.31 -12.08
C TYR A 181 -9.39 -1.16 -11.76
N LEU A 182 -10.52 -1.73 -12.20
CA LEU A 182 -10.90 -3.12 -11.86
C LEU A 182 -10.60 -4.11 -12.99
N VAL A 183 -9.50 -3.88 -13.71
CA VAL A 183 -8.89 -4.83 -14.65
C VAL A 183 -7.40 -4.86 -14.33
N PRO A 184 -6.81 -6.01 -13.94
CA PRO A 184 -5.39 -6.09 -13.62
C PRO A 184 -4.51 -5.61 -14.77
N TRP A 185 -3.55 -4.73 -14.46
CA TRP A 185 -2.63 -4.17 -15.46
C TRP A 185 -1.28 -4.92 -15.49
N PRO A 186 -0.55 -4.88 -16.62
CA PRO A 186 0.87 -5.21 -16.64
C PRO A 186 1.66 -4.36 -15.62
N ALA A 187 2.71 -4.93 -15.04
CA ALA A 187 3.51 -4.29 -14.00
C ALA A 187 4.05 -2.91 -14.46
N GLU A 188 4.53 -2.79 -15.70
CA GLU A 188 5.07 -1.55 -16.26
C GLU A 188 4.00 -0.45 -16.37
N VAL A 189 2.73 -0.85 -16.60
CA VAL A 189 1.60 0.09 -16.66
C VAL A 189 1.24 0.55 -15.25
N ALA A 190 1.20 -0.34 -14.27
CA ALA A 190 0.94 0.01 -12.88
C ALA A 190 2.02 0.94 -12.31
N GLU A 191 3.29 0.60 -12.54
CA GLU A 191 4.46 1.40 -12.13
C GLU A 191 4.39 2.81 -12.71
N ARG A 192 4.21 2.94 -14.04
CA ARG A 192 4.10 4.24 -14.70
C ARG A 192 2.92 5.06 -14.18
N ARG A 193 1.73 4.46 -14.05
CA ARG A 193 0.53 5.17 -13.57
C ARG A 193 0.69 5.64 -12.12
N TYR A 194 1.35 4.85 -11.28
CA TYR A 194 1.64 5.20 -9.90
C TYR A 194 2.59 6.40 -9.84
N LEU A 195 3.70 6.36 -10.60
CA LEU A 195 4.66 7.46 -10.70
C LEU A 195 4.01 8.75 -11.25
N ASP A 196 3.21 8.65 -12.30
CA ASP A 196 2.48 9.78 -12.87
C ASP A 196 1.53 10.42 -11.84
N ARG A 197 0.84 9.58 -11.06
CA ARG A 197 -0.06 10.07 -10.02
C ARG A 197 0.71 10.74 -8.89
N PHE A 198 1.77 10.11 -8.41
CA PHE A 198 2.66 10.67 -7.40
C PHE A 198 3.21 12.02 -7.84
N ALA A 199 3.79 12.13 -9.03
CA ALA A 199 4.36 13.37 -9.56
C ALA A 199 3.31 14.50 -9.63
N LYS A 200 2.07 14.17 -9.98
CA LYS A 200 0.93 15.10 -9.99
C LYS A 200 0.49 15.56 -8.61
N LEU A 201 0.88 14.89 -7.52
CA LEU A 201 0.52 15.23 -6.14
C LEU A 201 1.68 15.85 -5.36
N ALA A 202 2.90 15.35 -5.57
CA ALA A 202 4.12 15.75 -4.88
C ALA A 202 4.71 17.09 -5.35
N ARG A 203 4.38 17.54 -6.58
CA ARG A 203 4.80 18.87 -7.05
C ARG A 203 4.05 19.96 -6.24
N ALA A 204 4.77 20.84 -5.55
CA ALA A 204 4.21 22.10 -5.08
C ALA A 204 4.02 23.05 -6.27
#